data_AF-A0A2T7ULA5-F1
#
_entry.id   AF-A0A2T7ULA5-F1
#
_cell.length_a   1.000
_cell.length_b   1.000
_cell.length_c   1.000
_cell.angle_alpha   90.00
_cell.angle_beta   90.00
_cell.angle_gamma   90.00
#
_symmetry.space_group_name_H-M   'P 1'
#
loop_
_entity.id
_entity.type
_entity.pdbx_description
1 polymer ?
#
loop_
_entity_poly.entity_id
_entity_poly.type
_entity_poly.pdbx_seq_one_letter_code
_entity_poly.pdbx_strand_id
1 'polypeptide(L)'
;MRALLLPCLLASLSLPAFAQDGPRGIAFVQAPEQSSGMATGRTPDEAFAAATAQCVEGGAMAEDCLRTNWCFPAGYSIDIFAQHREGPHWHEVICGLPSREAGEQVAHALCDTAARPYLIECALVQVYDPDGAALLSY
;
A
#
# COMPACT_ATOMS: atom_id res chain seq x y z
N MET A 1 -36.23 34.05 -54.94
CA MET A 1 -36.04 33.74 -53.49
C MET A 1 -35.55 32.31 -53.38
N ARG A 2 -34.25 32.10 -53.11
CA ARG A 2 -33.66 30.76 -52.89
C ARG A 2 -33.57 30.52 -51.39
N ALA A 3 -34.35 29.57 -50.88
CA ALA A 3 -34.26 29.10 -49.50
C ALA A 3 -32.99 28.25 -49.35
N LEU A 4 -32.08 28.64 -48.46
CA LEU A 4 -30.94 27.81 -48.08
C LEU A 4 -31.40 26.74 -47.10
N LEU A 5 -31.19 25.49 -47.47
CA LEU A 5 -31.26 24.31 -46.61
C LEU A 5 -30.03 24.29 -45.70
N LEU A 6 -30.25 24.24 -44.38
CA LEU A 6 -29.21 24.12 -43.37
C LEU A 6 -29.01 22.62 -43.03
N PRO A 7 -27.83 22.03 -43.25
CA PRO A 7 -27.59 20.63 -42.91
C PRO A 7 -27.36 20.49 -41.40
N CYS A 8 -28.20 19.69 -40.75
CA CYS A 8 -28.08 19.32 -39.34
C CYS A 8 -26.90 18.34 -39.18
N LEU A 9 -25.77 18.85 -38.68
CA LEU A 9 -24.57 18.08 -38.40
C LEU A 9 -24.83 17.18 -37.17
N LEU A 10 -24.89 15.86 -37.38
CA LEU A 10 -24.92 14.84 -36.33
C LEU A 10 -23.61 14.87 -35.55
N ALA A 11 -23.58 15.64 -34.45
CA ALA A 11 -22.50 15.62 -33.48
C ALA A 11 -22.47 14.24 -32.79
N SER A 12 -21.47 13.45 -33.13
CA SER A 12 -21.12 12.19 -32.47
C SER A 12 -20.69 12.52 -31.04
N LEU A 13 -21.57 12.26 -30.07
CA LEU A 13 -21.28 12.32 -28.65
C LEU A 13 -20.20 11.27 -28.33
N SER A 14 -18.95 11.69 -28.39
CA SER A 14 -17.80 10.99 -27.84
C SER A 14 -17.92 11.09 -26.31
N LEU A 15 -18.64 10.16 -25.70
CA LEU A 15 -18.65 10.01 -24.25
C LEU A 15 -17.20 9.71 -23.82
N PRO A 16 -16.62 10.51 -22.91
CA PRO A 16 -15.28 10.25 -22.43
C PRO A 16 -15.30 8.94 -21.64
N ALA A 17 -14.43 8.00 -22.01
CA ALA A 17 -14.23 6.75 -21.32
C ALA A 17 -13.46 6.98 -20.01
N PHE A 18 -14.11 7.57 -19.01
CA PHE A 18 -13.57 7.70 -17.65
C PHE A 18 -13.86 6.43 -16.84
N ALA A 19 -13.12 5.34 -17.07
CA ALA A 19 -13.21 4.13 -16.23
C ALA A 19 -12.03 3.15 -16.38
N GLN A 20 -10.79 3.61 -16.58
CA GLN A 20 -9.65 2.69 -16.74
C GLN A 20 -8.77 2.51 -15.49
N ASP A 21 -8.91 3.38 -14.49
CA ASP A 21 -8.21 3.26 -13.22
C ASP A 21 -9.05 2.45 -12.23
N GLY A 22 -9.27 1.17 -12.56
CA GLY A 22 -9.85 0.22 -11.60
C GLY A 22 -9.05 0.19 -10.28
N PRO A 23 -9.63 -0.33 -9.18
CA PRO A 23 -8.99 -0.27 -7.87
C PRO A 23 -7.56 -0.82 -7.93
N ARG A 24 -6.60 -0.06 -7.40
CA ARG A 24 -5.20 -0.48 -7.24
C ARG A 24 -5.08 -1.25 -5.93
N GLY A 25 -4.15 -2.20 -5.88
CA GLY A 25 -3.72 -2.81 -4.62
C GLY A 25 -2.35 -2.27 -4.19
N ILE A 26 -1.97 -2.55 -2.95
CA ILE A 26 -0.69 -2.17 -2.37
C ILE A 26 0.11 -3.44 -2.09
N ALA A 27 1.33 -3.53 -2.62
CA ALA A 27 2.28 -4.58 -2.31
C ALA A 27 3.30 -4.11 -1.29
N PHE A 28 3.62 -4.98 -0.33
CA PHE A 28 4.65 -4.77 0.67
C PHE A 28 5.71 -5.87 0.57
N VAL A 29 6.96 -5.45 0.61
CA VAL A 29 8.14 -6.31 0.55
C VAL A 29 9.05 -5.96 1.70
N GLN A 30 9.64 -6.97 2.32
CA GLN A 30 10.54 -6.77 3.46
C GLN A 30 11.76 -7.68 3.35
N ALA A 31 12.92 -7.10 3.59
CA ALA A 31 14.14 -7.82 3.94
C ALA A 31 14.41 -7.51 5.43
N PRO A 32 13.98 -8.39 6.36
CA PRO A 32 14.16 -8.15 7.79
C PRO A 32 15.60 -7.73 8.12
N GLU A 33 15.75 -6.78 9.04
CA GLU A 33 17.02 -6.12 9.41
C GLU A 33 17.69 -5.22 8.36
N GLN A 34 17.24 -5.23 7.11
CA GLN A 34 17.98 -4.59 6.02
C GLN A 34 17.18 -3.48 5.34
N SER A 35 16.01 -3.80 4.80
CA SER A 35 15.26 -2.87 3.95
C SER A 35 13.79 -3.28 3.81
N SER A 36 12.98 -2.42 3.23
CA SER A 36 11.60 -2.69 2.87
C SER A 36 11.22 -1.93 1.59
N GLY A 37 10.10 -2.29 1.00
CA GLY A 37 9.56 -1.59 -0.15
C GLY A 37 8.04 -1.69 -0.21
N MET A 38 7.43 -0.65 -0.77
CA MET A 38 5.99 -0.55 -0.91
C MET A 38 5.66 0.02 -2.30
N ALA A 39 4.72 -0.60 -3.00
CA ALA A 39 4.27 -0.04 -4.27
C ALA A 39 2.81 -0.35 -4.52
N THR A 40 2.13 0.58 -5.20
CA THR A 40 0.78 0.33 -5.71
C THR A 40 0.84 -0.20 -7.13
N GLY A 41 -0.09 -1.08 -7.50
CA GLY A 41 -0.18 -1.60 -8.85
C GLY A 41 -1.56 -2.11 -9.19
N ARG A 42 -1.76 -2.43 -10.47
CA ARG A 42 -3.02 -3.01 -10.96
C ARG A 42 -3.06 -4.52 -10.74
N THR A 43 -1.90 -5.14 -10.64
CA THR A 43 -1.73 -6.56 -10.38
C THR A 43 -0.72 -6.78 -9.27
N PRO A 44 -0.79 -7.92 -8.55
CA PRO A 44 0.22 -8.27 -7.57
C PRO A 44 1.63 -8.27 -8.16
N ASP A 45 1.83 -8.85 -9.35
CA ASP A 45 3.18 -9.01 -9.91
C ASP A 45 3.82 -7.67 -10.29
N GLU A 46 3.05 -6.73 -10.87
CA GLU A 46 3.50 -5.36 -11.13
C GLU A 46 3.92 -4.66 -9.84
N ALA A 47 3.06 -4.72 -8.81
CA ALA A 47 3.29 -4.02 -7.55
C ALA A 47 4.46 -4.64 -6.76
N PHE A 48 4.54 -5.97 -6.67
CA PHE A 48 5.64 -6.64 -5.98
C PHE A 48 6.97 -6.42 -6.70
N ALA A 49 7.01 -6.38 -8.04
CA ALA A 49 8.24 -6.06 -8.76
C ALA A 49 8.74 -4.65 -8.40
N ALA A 50 7.84 -3.66 -8.37
CA ALA A 50 8.19 -2.29 -7.97
C ALA A 50 8.58 -2.18 -6.48
N ALA A 51 7.86 -2.83 -5.58
CA ALA A 51 8.19 -2.87 -4.16
C ALA A 51 9.53 -3.57 -3.90
N THR A 52 9.84 -4.64 -4.64
CA THR A 52 11.14 -5.32 -4.57
C THR A 52 12.26 -4.40 -5.04
N ALA A 53 12.03 -3.63 -6.11
CA ALA A 53 13.02 -2.66 -6.58
C ALA A 53 13.33 -1.60 -5.51
N GLN A 54 12.32 -1.09 -4.79
CA GLN A 54 12.54 -0.17 -3.65
C GLN A 54 13.30 -0.83 -2.50
N CYS A 55 12.94 -2.08 -2.16
CA CYS A 55 13.65 -2.86 -1.14
C CYS A 55 15.15 -3.00 -1.48
N VAL A 56 15.46 -3.31 -2.74
CA VAL A 56 16.85 -3.38 -3.24
C VAL A 56 17.53 -2.01 -3.23
N GLU A 57 16.84 -0.94 -3.64
CA GLU A 57 17.36 0.43 -3.59
C GLU A 57 17.71 0.85 -2.15
N GLY A 58 16.94 0.39 -1.16
CA GLY A 58 17.21 0.58 0.26
C GLY A 58 18.39 -0.23 0.81
N GLY A 59 18.99 -1.12 0.00
CA GLY A 59 20.26 -1.78 0.32
C GLY A 59 20.20 -3.30 0.54
N ALA A 60 19.03 -3.92 0.37
CA ALA A 60 18.90 -5.38 0.45
C ALA A 60 19.26 -6.09 -0.88
N MET A 61 19.55 -7.38 -0.80
CA MET A 61 19.62 -8.24 -1.98
C MET A 61 18.21 -8.61 -2.45
N ALA A 62 18.03 -8.80 -3.75
CA ALA A 62 16.71 -9.10 -4.31
C ALA A 62 16.12 -10.41 -3.74
N GLU A 63 16.95 -11.38 -3.41
CA GLU A 63 16.54 -12.67 -2.84
C GLU A 63 16.08 -12.55 -1.38
N ASP A 64 16.53 -11.51 -0.67
CA ASP A 64 16.14 -11.23 0.72
C ASP A 64 14.85 -10.41 0.81
N CYS A 65 14.43 -9.79 -0.29
CA CYS A 65 13.22 -8.97 -0.38
C CYS A 65 11.95 -9.85 -0.47
N LEU A 66 11.45 -10.30 0.68
CA LEU A 66 10.30 -11.19 0.80
C LEU A 66 8.99 -10.47 0.47
N ARG A 67 8.17 -11.06 -0.40
CA ARG A 67 6.79 -10.62 -0.69
C ARG A 67 5.90 -10.94 0.51
N THR A 68 5.52 -9.95 1.32
CA THR A 68 4.76 -10.22 2.55
C THR A 68 3.26 -10.04 2.36
N ASN A 69 2.82 -8.96 1.71
CA ASN A 69 1.41 -8.60 1.63
C ASN A 69 1.03 -8.06 0.25
N TRP A 70 -0.14 -8.49 -0.23
CA TRP A 70 -0.87 -7.85 -1.32
C TRP A 70 -2.25 -7.42 -0.79
N CYS A 71 -2.43 -6.12 -0.59
CA CYS A 71 -3.68 -5.56 -0.08
C CYS A 71 -4.61 -5.23 -1.26
N PHE A 72 -5.67 -6.03 -1.44
CA PHE A 72 -6.70 -5.79 -2.45
C PHE A 72 -8.10 -6.24 -1.98
N PRO A 73 -9.12 -5.36 -2.00
CA PRO A 73 -9.01 -3.91 -2.19
C PRO A 73 -8.09 -3.29 -1.12
N ALA A 74 -7.36 -2.23 -1.48
CA ALA A 74 -6.28 -1.70 -0.64
C ALA A 74 -6.74 -1.35 0.79
N GLY A 75 -7.80 -0.53 0.89
CA GLY A 75 -8.21 0.09 2.16
C GLY A 75 -7.04 0.85 2.79
N TYR A 76 -7.16 1.23 4.07
CA TYR A 76 -5.99 1.70 4.81
C TYR A 76 -5.10 0.51 5.17
N SER A 77 -3.79 0.73 5.14
CA SER A 77 -2.81 -0.25 5.64
C SER A 77 -1.97 0.38 6.74
N ILE A 78 -1.54 -0.42 7.71
CA ILE A 78 -0.59 0.02 8.73
C ILE A 78 0.67 -0.84 8.67
N ASP A 79 1.79 -0.23 9.01
CA ASP A 79 3.07 -0.88 9.22
C ASP A 79 3.47 -0.74 10.70
N ILE A 80 3.68 -1.88 11.34
CA ILE A 80 4.05 -1.99 12.75
C ILE A 80 5.48 -2.52 12.83
N PHE A 81 6.38 -1.71 13.39
CA PHE A 81 7.69 -2.19 13.79
C PHE A 81 7.55 -3.12 15.01
N ALA A 82 8.22 -4.26 14.99
CA ALA A 82 8.28 -5.19 16.11
C ALA A 82 9.73 -5.65 16.30
N GLN A 83 10.22 -5.59 17.54
CA GLN A 83 11.55 -6.08 17.90
C GLN A 83 11.49 -7.14 19.00
N HIS A 84 12.04 -8.32 18.71
CA HIS A 84 12.20 -9.40 19.68
C HIS A 84 13.28 -9.06 20.71
N ARG A 85 13.10 -9.53 21.94
CA ARG A 85 14.08 -9.44 23.04
C ARG A 85 15.45 -10.07 22.76
N GLU A 86 15.57 -10.86 21.69
CA GLU A 86 16.82 -11.50 21.27
C GLU A 86 17.57 -10.68 20.22
N GLY A 87 17.03 -9.53 19.80
CA GLY A 87 17.65 -8.63 18.83
C GLY A 87 16.84 -8.41 17.55
N PRO A 88 16.34 -9.47 16.88
CA PRO A 88 15.71 -9.32 15.58
C PRO A 88 14.48 -8.41 15.59
N HIS A 89 14.36 -7.56 14.59
CA HIS A 89 13.23 -6.72 14.26
C HIS A 89 12.67 -7.02 12.85
N TRP A 90 11.36 -6.82 12.73
CA TRP A 90 10.62 -7.00 11.50
C TRP A 90 9.44 -6.03 11.49
N HIS A 91 8.73 -6.01 10.37
CA HIS A 91 7.56 -5.16 10.17
C HIS A 91 6.32 -6.03 9.96
N GLU A 92 5.22 -5.67 10.62
CA GLU A 92 3.93 -6.34 10.50
C GLU A 92 2.95 -5.43 9.78
N VAL A 93 2.54 -5.84 8.58
CA VAL A 93 1.59 -5.08 7.76
C VAL A 93 0.19 -5.63 7.90
N ILE A 94 -0.75 -4.75 8.27
CA ILE A 94 -2.19 -5.06 8.30
C ILE A 94 -2.90 -4.25 7.22
N CYS A 95 -3.62 -4.94 6.34
CA CYS A 95 -4.31 -4.37 5.17
C CYS A 95 -5.81 -4.11 5.43
N GLY A 96 -6.45 -3.35 4.52
CA GLY A 96 -7.90 -3.37 4.34
C GLY A 96 -8.69 -2.71 5.48
N LEU A 97 -8.04 -1.82 6.24
CA LEU A 97 -8.64 -1.14 7.36
C LEU A 97 -9.63 -0.06 6.85
N PRO A 98 -10.75 0.16 7.54
CA PRO A 98 -11.81 1.05 7.06
C PRO A 98 -11.45 2.53 7.20
N SER A 99 -10.51 2.87 8.09
CA SER A 99 -10.02 4.24 8.28
C SER A 99 -8.63 4.23 8.90
N ARG A 100 -7.97 5.39 8.91
CA ARG A 100 -6.73 5.62 9.64
C ARG A 100 -6.90 5.32 11.14
N GLU A 101 -7.96 5.82 11.74
CA GLU A 101 -8.23 5.66 13.18
C GLU A 101 -8.42 4.19 13.55
N ALA A 102 -9.08 3.39 12.69
CA ALA A 102 -9.17 1.95 12.89
C ALA A 102 -7.78 1.30 12.86
N GLY A 103 -6.89 1.74 11.98
CA GLY A 103 -5.50 1.29 11.96
C GLY A 103 -4.73 1.62 13.23
N GLU A 104 -4.88 2.84 13.76
CA GLU A 104 -4.26 3.22 15.04
C GLU A 104 -4.75 2.35 16.20
N GLN A 105 -6.05 2.02 16.25
CA GLN A 105 -6.61 1.12 17.27
C GLN A 105 -6.12 -0.32 17.11
N VAL A 106 -6.00 -0.83 15.88
CA VAL A 106 -5.44 -2.15 15.61
C VAL A 106 -3.97 -2.21 16.04
N ALA A 107 -3.17 -1.19 15.71
CA ALA A 107 -1.78 -1.13 16.13
C ALA A 107 -1.66 -1.11 17.67
N HIS A 108 -2.52 -0.34 18.35
CA HIS A 108 -2.55 -0.33 19.82
C HIS A 108 -2.82 -1.72 20.40
N ALA A 109 -3.78 -2.46 19.84
CA ALA A 109 -4.08 -3.82 20.28
C ALA A 109 -2.95 -4.81 19.98
N LEU A 110 -2.33 -4.71 18.80
CA LEU A 110 -1.25 -5.61 18.37
C LEU A 110 0.08 -5.34 19.10
N CYS A 111 0.28 -4.13 19.62
CA CYS A 111 1.46 -3.74 20.38
C CYS A 111 1.26 -3.81 21.89
N ASP A 112 0.23 -4.50 22.38
CA ASP A 112 0.13 -4.86 23.79
C ASP A 112 1.26 -5.84 24.19
N THR A 113 2.29 -5.30 24.83
CA THR A 113 3.44 -6.08 25.30
C THR A 113 3.11 -7.04 26.43
N ALA A 114 1.98 -6.87 27.13
CA ALA A 114 1.51 -7.87 28.09
C ALA A 114 1.06 -9.15 27.37
N ALA A 115 0.44 -9.02 26.19
CA ALA A 115 0.06 -10.14 25.33
C ALA A 115 1.24 -10.68 24.51
N ARG A 116 2.24 -9.85 24.22
CA ARG A 116 3.43 -10.20 23.43
C ARG A 116 4.72 -9.93 24.21
N PRO A 117 4.96 -10.65 25.32
CA PRO A 117 6.08 -10.35 26.21
C PRO A 117 7.43 -10.51 25.51
N TYR A 118 7.52 -11.33 24.46
CA TYR A 118 8.76 -11.54 23.70
C TYR A 118 9.24 -10.30 22.94
N LEU A 119 8.40 -9.27 22.77
CA LEU A 119 8.79 -8.01 22.15
C LEU A 119 9.36 -7.04 23.19
N ILE A 120 10.47 -6.38 22.85
CA ILE A 120 11.02 -5.24 23.60
C ILE A 120 10.53 -3.91 23.04
N GLU A 121 10.15 -3.88 21.76
CA GLU A 121 9.57 -2.71 21.12
C GLU A 121 8.48 -3.17 20.14
N CYS A 122 7.37 -2.41 20.11
CA CYS A 122 6.31 -2.54 19.13
C CYS A 122 5.70 -1.17 18.92
N ALA A 123 5.67 -0.68 17.68
CA ALA A 123 5.17 0.66 17.38
C ALA A 123 4.54 0.73 16.00
N LEU A 124 3.48 1.52 15.87
CA LEU A 124 2.98 1.98 14.58
C LEU A 124 4.01 2.93 13.96
N VAL A 125 4.60 2.52 12.84
CA VAL A 125 5.65 3.30 12.16
C VAL A 125 5.20 3.87 10.81
N GLN A 126 4.11 3.37 10.23
CA GLN A 126 3.49 4.02 9.09
C GLN A 126 2.01 3.70 8.97
N VAL A 127 1.25 4.63 8.38
CA VAL A 127 -0.11 4.40 7.88
C VAL A 127 -0.14 4.77 6.41
N TYR A 128 -0.65 3.89 5.57
CA TYR A 128 -0.89 4.13 4.15
C TYR A 128 -2.38 4.29 3.90
N ASP A 129 -2.76 5.31 3.15
CA ASP A 129 -4.13 5.47 2.66
C ASP A 129 -4.47 4.45 1.55
N PRO A 130 -5.73 4.39 1.09
CA PRO A 130 -6.14 3.48 0.00
C PRO A 130 -5.41 3.67 -1.32
N ASP A 131 -4.79 4.82 -1.55
CA ASP A 131 -4.00 5.14 -2.74
C ASP A 131 -2.50 4.85 -2.53
N GLY A 132 -2.11 4.38 -1.35
CA GLY A 132 -0.74 4.04 -0.96
C GLY A 132 0.08 5.25 -0.48
N ALA A 133 -0.54 6.40 -0.22
CA ALA A 133 0.16 7.55 0.33
C ALA A 133 0.49 7.33 1.80
N ALA A 134 1.76 7.51 2.16
CA ALA A 134 2.21 7.52 3.55
C ALA A 134 1.64 8.74 4.29
N LEU A 135 1.08 8.52 5.48
CA LEU A 135 0.38 9.54 6.27
C LEU A 135 1.14 9.98 7.52
N LEU A 136 2.18 9.25 7.92
CA LEU A 136 3.08 9.64 9.00
C LEU A 136 4.38 10.18 8.41
N SER A 137 4.80 11.35 8.88
CA SER A 137 6.10 11.96 8.62
C SER A 137 6.83 12.15 9.95
N TYR A 138 8.10 11.78 10.00
CA TYR A 138 8.97 11.94 11.17
C TYR A 138 10.04 13.01 10.92
#